data_AF-A0A158DY68-F1
#
_entry.id   AF-A0A158DY68-F1
#
_cell.length_a   1.000
_cell.length_b   1.000
_cell.length_c   1.000
_cell.angle_alpha   90.00
_cell.angle_beta   90.00
_cell.angle_gamma   90.00
#
_symmetry.space_group_name_H-M   'P 1'
#
loop_
_entity.id
_entity.type
_entity.pdbx_description
1 polymer ?
#
loop_
_entity_poly.entity_id
_entity_poly.type
_entity_poly.pdbx_seq_one_letter_code
_entity_poly.pdbx_strand_id
1 'polypeptide(L)'
;MRLFCTPVINLFELDAEPIEIDHHETEYRVVPAGHQGEHVETYSVDAIEAFDHETAERYEYVPFATFRHRGGMLRHEAPERYFHARVRPGVSGLHETWVILGGHAWETMDTLPEESLSLRVTGTNGMLPRKGLREASIAGLAASTPNVVGVKSLVAPTLPLYPPTGDCFQWRVLSHLAPNFLSMMNAEVLRGALALYDWTNDELNRRRLAGILRVSQELLEEVSGGSVERGVLIEVTLDSHAFAGEGDVMLFGELLHRFFAQYAEINLFTKLSIVSLPSQTRTGWPRSKAQRAPL
;
A
#
# COMPACT_ATOMS: atom_id res chain seq x y z
N MET A 1 23.90 15.69 -9.22
CA MET A 1 22.53 16.20 -9.43
C MET A 1 22.14 15.94 -10.88
N ARG A 2 20.96 15.36 -11.13
CA ARG A 2 20.41 15.16 -12.49
C ARG A 2 19.01 15.77 -12.54
N LEU A 3 18.67 16.38 -13.67
CA LEU A 3 17.35 16.97 -13.93
C LEU A 3 16.52 16.02 -14.81
N PHE A 4 15.20 16.25 -14.88
CA PHE A 4 14.28 15.47 -15.72
C PHE A 4 14.26 13.96 -15.40
N CYS A 5 14.29 13.64 -14.11
CA CYS A 5 14.28 12.27 -13.61
C CYS A 5 13.03 12.07 -12.76
N THR A 6 12.30 10.99 -13.02
CA THR A 6 11.13 10.57 -12.23
C THR A 6 11.20 9.07 -11.96
N PRO A 7 10.79 8.58 -10.79
CA PRO A 7 10.53 7.15 -10.62
C PRO A 7 9.40 6.72 -11.56
N VAL A 8 9.48 5.50 -12.07
CA VAL A 8 8.44 4.86 -12.89
C VAL A 8 8.17 3.45 -12.34
N ILE A 9 6.93 3.00 -12.45
CA ILE A 9 6.48 1.67 -12.04
C ILE A 9 6.01 0.90 -13.28
N ASN A 10 6.20 -0.42 -13.28
CA ASN A 10 5.85 -1.28 -14.40
C ASN A 10 4.38 -1.69 -14.36
N LEU A 11 3.50 -0.83 -14.86
CA LEU A 11 2.07 -1.08 -14.98
C LEU A 11 1.60 -0.73 -16.39
N PHE A 12 0.66 -1.51 -16.92
CA PHE A 12 0.05 -1.29 -18.22
C PHE A 12 -1.39 -1.78 -18.23
N GLU A 13 -2.25 -1.12 -18.99
CA GLU A 13 -3.65 -1.50 -19.16
C GLU A 13 -3.78 -2.64 -20.16
N LEU A 14 -4.68 -3.59 -19.89
CA LEU A 14 -5.06 -4.66 -20.79
C LEU A 14 -6.45 -5.21 -20.45
N ASP A 15 -7.02 -5.96 -21.38
CA ASP A 15 -8.24 -6.73 -21.13
C ASP A 15 -7.87 -8.10 -20.53
N ALA A 16 -8.81 -8.68 -19.77
CA ALA A 16 -8.74 -10.07 -19.37
C ALA A 16 -9.46 -10.97 -20.38
N GLU A 17 -9.17 -12.27 -20.35
CA GLU A 17 -9.99 -13.27 -21.02
C GLU A 17 -11.42 -13.19 -20.48
N PRO A 18 -12.45 -13.22 -21.36
CA PRO A 18 -13.83 -13.22 -20.93
C PRO A 18 -14.14 -14.38 -19.99
N ILE A 19 -14.93 -14.10 -18.95
CA ILE A 19 -15.34 -15.10 -17.97
C ILE A 19 -16.81 -15.42 -18.20
N GLU A 20 -17.11 -16.68 -18.54
CA GLU A 20 -18.49 -17.16 -18.56
C GLU A 20 -18.95 -17.48 -17.13
N ILE A 21 -20.13 -16.97 -16.75
CA ILE A 21 -20.70 -17.13 -15.42
C ILE A 21 -21.86 -18.11 -15.50
N ASP A 22 -21.68 -19.27 -14.86
CA ASP A 22 -22.67 -20.34 -14.74
C ASP A 22 -23.26 -20.45 -13.32
N HIS A 23 -22.80 -19.60 -12.40
CA HIS A 23 -23.19 -19.56 -10.98
C HIS A 23 -22.95 -20.84 -10.18
N HIS A 24 -22.19 -21.81 -10.74
CA HIS A 24 -21.79 -23.00 -10.01
C HIS A 24 -20.58 -22.72 -9.10
N GLU A 25 -19.75 -21.76 -9.50
CA GLU A 25 -18.56 -21.35 -8.77
C GLU A 25 -18.79 -20.06 -7.97
N THR A 26 -18.15 -19.97 -6.81
CA THR A 26 -18.23 -18.80 -5.93
C THR A 26 -17.23 -17.70 -6.27
N GLU A 27 -16.17 -18.05 -7.02
CA GLU A 27 -15.08 -17.17 -7.40
C GLU A 27 -14.57 -17.54 -8.79
N TYR A 28 -14.25 -16.53 -9.58
CA TYR A 28 -13.80 -16.72 -10.96
C TYR A 28 -12.39 -16.18 -11.13
N ARG A 29 -11.53 -16.96 -11.79
CA ARG A 29 -10.14 -16.58 -12.02
C ARG A 29 -10.05 -15.52 -13.10
N VAL A 30 -9.31 -14.46 -12.83
CA VAL A 30 -8.97 -13.43 -13.82
C VAL A 30 -7.68 -13.80 -14.51
N VAL A 31 -7.74 -14.01 -15.82
CA VAL A 31 -6.59 -14.31 -16.68
C VAL A 31 -6.36 -13.13 -17.62
N PRO A 32 -5.24 -12.40 -17.55
CA PRO A 32 -4.96 -11.32 -18.49
C PRO A 32 -4.87 -11.85 -19.93
N ALA A 33 -5.43 -11.13 -20.91
CA ALA A 33 -5.51 -11.60 -22.29
C ALA A 33 -4.12 -11.89 -22.88
N GLY A 34 -3.94 -13.14 -23.32
CA GLY A 34 -2.65 -13.82 -23.54
C GLY A 34 -1.75 -13.38 -24.70
N HIS A 35 -1.78 -12.13 -25.16
CA HIS A 35 -0.83 -11.66 -26.19
C HIS A 35 0.48 -11.07 -25.63
N GLN A 36 0.62 -10.92 -24.31
CA GLN A 36 1.77 -10.24 -23.68
C GLN A 36 2.72 -11.17 -22.87
N GLY A 37 2.51 -12.49 -22.94
CA GLY A 37 3.45 -13.52 -22.45
C GLY A 37 3.12 -14.12 -21.08
N GLU A 38 3.68 -15.29 -20.78
CA GLU A 38 3.46 -16.09 -19.56
C GLU A 38 3.81 -15.38 -18.24
N HIS A 39 4.37 -14.18 -18.30
CA HIS A 39 4.88 -13.42 -17.15
C HIS A 39 3.98 -12.24 -16.75
N VAL A 40 2.83 -12.07 -17.39
CA VAL A 40 1.88 -11.02 -17.01
C VAL A 40 1.05 -11.47 -15.82
N GLU A 41 1.11 -10.67 -14.76
CA GLU A 41 0.31 -10.80 -13.55
C GLU A 41 -0.72 -9.67 -13.50
N THR A 42 -1.94 -9.97 -13.04
CA THR A 42 -2.96 -8.96 -12.75
C THR A 42 -2.56 -8.17 -11.50
N TYR A 43 -2.42 -6.85 -11.64
CA TYR A 43 -2.18 -5.93 -10.52
C TYR A 43 -3.50 -5.47 -9.89
N SER A 44 -4.48 -5.06 -10.70
CA SER A 44 -5.82 -4.68 -10.26
C SER A 44 -6.88 -5.02 -11.30
N VAL A 45 -8.10 -5.25 -10.83
CA VAL A 45 -9.30 -5.29 -11.68
C VAL A 45 -9.95 -3.93 -11.61
N ASP A 46 -10.00 -3.23 -12.75
CA ASP A 46 -10.35 -1.83 -12.80
C ASP A 46 -11.84 -1.63 -13.14
N ALA A 47 -12.39 -2.47 -14.01
CA ALA A 47 -13.80 -2.47 -14.37
C ALA A 47 -14.27 -3.88 -14.78
N ILE A 48 -15.54 -4.18 -14.51
CA ILE A 48 -16.22 -5.41 -14.95
C ILE A 48 -17.55 -5.00 -15.59
N GLU A 49 -17.73 -5.39 -16.85
CA GLU A 49 -19.00 -5.27 -17.58
C GLU A 49 -19.55 -6.68 -17.83
N ALA A 50 -20.81 -6.90 -17.50
CA ALA A 50 -21.53 -8.13 -17.78
C ALA A 50 -22.41 -7.98 -19.01
N PHE A 51 -22.51 -9.04 -19.79
CA PHE A 51 -23.46 -9.18 -20.88
C PHE A 51 -24.37 -10.36 -20.61
N ASP A 52 -25.67 -10.11 -20.51
CA ASP A 52 -26.70 -11.12 -20.26
C ASP A 52 -27.14 -11.73 -21.60
N HIS A 53 -27.05 -13.06 -21.72
CA HIS A 53 -27.37 -13.78 -22.96
C HIS A 53 -28.87 -13.85 -23.25
N GLU A 54 -29.73 -13.74 -22.25
CA GLU A 54 -31.19 -13.79 -22.42
C GLU A 54 -31.76 -12.42 -22.80
N THR A 55 -31.36 -11.38 -22.06
CA THR A 55 -31.89 -10.02 -22.27
C THR A 55 -31.12 -9.22 -23.32
N ALA A 56 -29.90 -9.67 -23.66
CA ALA A 56 -28.93 -8.95 -24.50
C ALA A 56 -28.57 -7.55 -23.94
N GLU A 57 -28.76 -7.33 -22.64
CA GLU A 57 -28.41 -6.09 -21.95
C GLU A 57 -26.99 -6.15 -21.38
N ARG A 58 -26.43 -4.96 -21.11
CA ARG A 58 -25.13 -4.81 -20.46
C ARG A 58 -25.28 -4.14 -19.11
N TYR A 59 -24.56 -4.66 -18.13
CA TYR A 59 -24.60 -4.17 -16.77
C TYR A 59 -23.18 -3.94 -16.23
N GLU A 60 -23.01 -2.86 -15.47
CA GLU A 60 -21.75 -2.54 -14.82
C GLU A 60 -21.72 -3.12 -13.40
N TYR A 61 -20.58 -3.72 -13.05
CA TYR A 61 -20.30 -4.17 -11.69
C TYR A 61 -19.47 -3.13 -10.94
N VAL A 62 -19.97 -2.66 -9.79
CA VAL A 62 -19.28 -1.64 -8.99
C VAL A 62 -18.29 -2.29 -8.01
N PRO A 63 -17.05 -1.77 -7.85
CA PRO A 63 -16.13 -2.30 -6.83
C PRO A 63 -16.72 -2.21 -5.42
N PHE A 64 -16.68 -3.31 -4.66
CA PHE A 64 -17.23 -3.39 -3.31
C PHE A 64 -16.65 -2.34 -2.34
N ALA A 65 -15.40 -1.94 -2.56
CA ALA A 65 -14.73 -0.92 -1.75
C ALA A 65 -15.43 0.46 -1.82
N THR A 66 -16.05 0.80 -2.95
CA THR A 66 -16.57 2.15 -3.23
C THR A 66 -17.69 2.57 -2.27
N PHE A 67 -18.50 1.64 -1.77
CA PHE A 67 -19.61 1.94 -0.87
C PHE A 67 -19.39 1.49 0.58
N ARG A 68 -18.47 0.56 0.85
CA ARG A 68 -18.16 0.11 2.22
C ARG A 68 -17.51 1.19 3.09
N HIS A 69 -16.72 2.09 2.51
CA HIS A 69 -16.01 3.13 3.26
C HIS A 69 -16.92 4.26 3.78
N ARG A 70 -18.24 4.23 3.51
CA ARG A 70 -19.21 5.24 3.98
C ARG A 70 -19.89 4.91 5.32
N GLY A 71 -19.58 3.78 5.95
CA GLY A 71 -19.94 3.51 7.36
C GLY A 71 -21.44 3.46 7.70
N GLY A 72 -22.35 3.39 6.72
CA GLY A 72 -23.80 3.36 6.90
C GLY A 72 -24.41 1.96 6.96
N MET A 73 -25.70 1.86 7.32
CA MET A 73 -26.47 0.60 7.30
C MET A 73 -26.66 0.11 5.85
N LEU A 74 -25.72 -0.73 5.40
CA LEU A 74 -25.48 -1.17 4.01
C LEU A 74 -26.63 -1.87 3.26
N ARG A 75 -27.77 -2.14 3.89
CA ARG A 75 -28.83 -2.96 3.27
C ARG A 75 -29.65 -2.24 2.20
N HIS A 76 -29.64 -0.91 2.18
CA HIS A 76 -30.45 -0.11 1.25
C HIS A 76 -29.62 0.75 0.29
N GLU A 77 -28.29 0.76 0.43
CA GLU A 77 -27.37 1.58 -0.39
C GLU A 77 -26.37 0.74 -1.19
N ALA A 78 -26.37 -0.60 -1.03
CA ALA A 78 -25.52 -1.46 -1.83
C ALA A 78 -26.02 -1.45 -3.30
N PRO A 79 -25.11 -1.26 -4.28
CA PRO A 79 -25.47 -1.36 -5.69
C PRO A 79 -26.10 -2.72 -6.03
N GLU A 80 -26.92 -2.74 -7.08
CA GLU A 80 -27.56 -3.97 -7.56
C GLU A 80 -26.53 -5.04 -7.95
N ARG A 81 -25.36 -4.64 -8.43
CA ARG A 81 -24.24 -5.50 -8.83
C ARG A 81 -22.91 -4.92 -8.32
N TYR A 82 -22.13 -5.73 -7.64
CA TYR A 82 -20.81 -5.37 -7.15
C TYR A 82 -19.83 -6.52 -7.22
N PHE A 83 -18.54 -6.21 -7.26
CA PHE A 83 -17.48 -7.21 -7.29
C PHE A 83 -16.41 -6.95 -6.23
N HIS A 84 -15.74 -8.02 -5.83
CA HIS A 84 -14.61 -7.99 -4.92
C HIS A 84 -13.47 -8.82 -5.51
N ALA A 85 -12.33 -8.19 -5.78
CA ALA A 85 -11.13 -8.88 -6.22
C ALA A 85 -10.30 -9.38 -5.03
N ARG A 86 -9.76 -10.60 -5.11
CA ARG A 86 -8.79 -11.18 -4.17
C ARG A 86 -7.57 -11.65 -4.90
N VAL A 87 -6.41 -11.50 -4.27
CA VAL A 87 -5.14 -12.02 -4.77
C VAL A 87 -4.67 -13.13 -3.85
N ARG A 88 -4.27 -14.28 -4.42
CA ARG A 88 -3.69 -15.40 -3.68
C ARG A 88 -2.48 -15.99 -4.41
N PRO A 89 -1.50 -16.57 -3.69
CA PRO A 89 -0.42 -17.31 -4.31
C PRO A 89 -0.98 -18.48 -5.13
N GLY A 90 -0.63 -18.54 -6.41
CA GLY A 90 -0.93 -19.66 -7.30
C GLY A 90 0.10 -20.79 -7.20
N VAL A 91 -0.22 -21.93 -7.81
CA VAL A 91 0.63 -23.14 -7.77
C VAL A 91 1.98 -22.94 -8.45
N SER A 92 2.05 -22.06 -9.46
CA SER A 92 3.27 -21.71 -10.17
C SER A 92 4.18 -20.73 -9.40
N GLY A 93 3.75 -20.26 -8.23
CA GLY A 93 4.43 -19.20 -7.47
C GLY A 93 4.12 -17.78 -7.94
N LEU A 94 3.34 -17.61 -9.00
CA LEU A 94 2.78 -16.32 -9.42
C LEU A 94 1.53 -16.00 -8.58
N HIS A 95 1.19 -14.73 -8.46
CA HIS A 95 -0.04 -14.32 -7.80
C HIS A 95 -1.22 -14.43 -8.77
N GLU A 96 -2.29 -15.07 -8.32
CA GLU A 96 -3.52 -15.22 -9.08
C GLU A 96 -4.58 -14.28 -8.52
N THR A 97 -5.27 -13.59 -9.42
CA THR A 97 -6.39 -12.71 -9.08
C THR A 97 -7.69 -13.44 -9.36
N TRP A 98 -8.61 -13.34 -8.41
CA TRP A 98 -9.93 -13.95 -8.42
C TRP A 98 -10.97 -12.88 -8.15
N VAL A 99 -12.08 -12.91 -8.88
CA VAL A 99 -13.21 -12.01 -8.67
C VAL A 99 -14.36 -12.78 -8.04
N ILE A 100 -14.95 -12.17 -7.02
CA ILE A 100 -16.17 -12.60 -6.37
C ILE A 100 -17.22 -11.58 -6.72
N LEU A 101 -18.33 -12.04 -7.26
CA LEU A 101 -19.45 -11.20 -7.65
C LEU A 101 -20.51 -11.26 -6.56
N GLY A 102 -21.30 -10.21 -6.44
CA GLY A 102 -22.42 -10.11 -5.51
C GLY A 102 -23.33 -8.96 -5.88
N GLY A 103 -24.44 -8.80 -5.15
CA GLY A 103 -25.39 -7.74 -5.43
C GLY A 103 -26.82 -8.18 -5.15
N HIS A 104 -27.71 -7.21 -4.95
CA HIS A 104 -29.12 -7.48 -4.68
C HIS A 104 -29.86 -8.04 -5.90
N ALA A 105 -29.37 -7.80 -7.12
CA ALA A 105 -29.92 -8.41 -8.33
C ALA A 105 -29.93 -9.95 -8.24
N TRP A 106 -28.94 -10.54 -7.56
CA TRP A 106 -28.84 -11.99 -7.36
C TRP A 106 -29.78 -12.53 -6.29
N GLU A 107 -30.18 -11.68 -5.32
CA GLU A 107 -31.05 -12.08 -4.21
C GLU A 107 -32.55 -12.02 -4.59
N THR A 108 -32.89 -11.27 -5.65
CA THR A 108 -34.28 -11.02 -6.06
C THR A 108 -34.69 -11.77 -7.33
N MET A 109 -33.75 -12.37 -8.07
CA MET A 109 -34.03 -13.13 -9.28
C MET A 109 -34.44 -14.57 -8.97
N ASP A 110 -35.53 -15.02 -9.61
CA ASP A 110 -36.01 -16.42 -9.51
C ASP A 110 -35.07 -17.41 -10.22
N THR A 111 -34.39 -16.95 -11.27
CA THR A 111 -33.40 -17.69 -12.06
C THR A 111 -32.19 -16.79 -12.32
N LEU A 112 -30.99 -17.30 -12.02
CA LEU A 112 -29.76 -16.56 -12.27
C LEU A 112 -29.42 -16.59 -13.77
N PRO A 113 -29.11 -15.45 -14.40
CA PRO A 113 -28.82 -15.39 -15.84
C PRO A 113 -27.45 -15.99 -16.17
N GLU A 114 -27.33 -16.67 -17.31
CA GLU A 114 -26.02 -16.95 -17.88
C GLU A 114 -25.46 -15.64 -18.45
N GLU A 115 -24.28 -15.21 -17.98
CA GLU A 115 -23.68 -13.94 -18.37
C GLU A 115 -22.21 -14.12 -18.76
N SER A 116 -21.73 -13.34 -19.73
CA SER A 116 -20.30 -13.21 -20.02
C SER A 116 -19.75 -11.92 -19.42
N LEU A 117 -18.63 -12.01 -18.70
CA LEU A 117 -17.93 -10.84 -18.16
C LEU A 117 -16.78 -10.41 -19.06
N SER A 118 -16.74 -9.11 -19.35
CA SER A 118 -15.59 -8.42 -19.91
C SER A 118 -14.90 -7.62 -18.81
N LEU A 119 -13.60 -7.85 -18.61
CA LEU A 119 -12.84 -7.23 -17.54
C LEU A 119 -11.71 -6.36 -18.10
N ARG A 120 -11.63 -5.12 -17.61
CA ARG A 120 -10.46 -4.27 -17.79
C ARG A 120 -9.56 -4.42 -16.58
N VAL A 121 -8.29 -4.68 -16.81
CA VAL A 121 -7.31 -4.92 -15.76
C VAL A 121 -6.05 -4.09 -15.97
N THR A 122 -5.37 -3.79 -14.88
CA THR A 122 -4.00 -3.30 -14.92
C THR A 122 -3.08 -4.48 -14.70
N GLY A 123 -2.13 -4.69 -15.60
CA GLY A 123 -1.14 -5.75 -15.54
C GLY A 123 0.25 -5.27 -15.13
N THR A 124 1.09 -6.23 -14.73
CA THR A 124 2.52 -6.05 -14.52
C THR A 124 3.28 -7.28 -15.01
N ASN A 125 4.57 -7.17 -15.33
CA ASN A 125 5.38 -8.33 -15.78
C ASN A 125 6.05 -9.11 -14.62
N GLY A 126 5.56 -8.94 -13.39
CA GLY A 126 6.06 -9.63 -12.20
C GLY A 126 7.59 -9.57 -12.06
N MET A 127 8.22 -10.74 -12.07
CA MET A 127 9.68 -10.90 -11.90
C MET A 127 10.51 -10.64 -13.17
N LEU A 128 9.89 -10.53 -14.34
CA LEU A 128 10.58 -10.43 -15.64
C LEU A 128 11.50 -9.20 -15.73
N PRO A 129 11.11 -7.97 -15.33
CA PRO A 129 11.95 -6.79 -15.50
C PRO A 129 13.31 -6.94 -14.85
N ARG A 130 13.40 -7.59 -13.68
CA ARG A 130 14.70 -7.80 -13.03
C ARG A 130 15.54 -8.90 -13.68
N LYS A 131 14.93 -9.95 -14.24
CA LYS A 131 15.67 -10.98 -14.97
C LYS A 131 16.21 -10.44 -16.30
N GLY A 132 15.39 -9.73 -17.07
CA GLY A 132 15.75 -9.25 -18.41
C GLY A 132 16.53 -7.92 -18.44
N LEU A 133 16.24 -6.98 -17.52
CA LEU A 133 16.82 -5.63 -17.56
C LEU A 133 18.04 -5.43 -16.64
N ARG A 134 18.51 -6.50 -15.97
CA ARG A 134 19.81 -6.47 -15.28
C ARG A 134 20.96 -6.34 -16.28
N GLU A 135 20.82 -6.96 -17.45
CA GLU A 135 21.82 -6.96 -18.52
C GLU A 135 21.54 -5.88 -19.58
N ALA A 136 20.29 -5.42 -19.68
CA ALA A 136 19.85 -4.40 -20.65
C ALA A 136 19.19 -3.19 -19.96
N SER A 137 19.65 -1.97 -20.27
CA SER A 137 19.00 -0.75 -19.77
C SER A 137 17.81 -0.35 -20.63
N ILE A 138 16.73 0.12 -20.01
CA ILE A 138 15.67 0.84 -20.72
C ILE A 138 16.27 2.11 -21.33
N ALA A 139 16.40 2.12 -22.65
CA ALA A 139 17.00 3.20 -23.42
C ALA A 139 16.16 3.63 -24.64
N GLY A 140 15.13 2.85 -24.99
CA GLY A 140 14.25 3.13 -26.12
C GLY A 140 13.06 4.01 -25.73
N LEU A 141 12.66 4.87 -26.66
CA LEU A 141 11.37 5.55 -26.63
C LEU A 141 10.35 4.69 -27.36
N ALA A 142 9.16 4.49 -26.78
CA ALA A 142 8.07 3.76 -27.44
C ALA A 142 7.50 4.54 -28.64
N ALA A 143 7.50 5.87 -28.56
CA ALA A 143 7.11 6.76 -29.64
C ALA A 143 8.04 7.99 -29.65
N SER A 144 8.21 8.61 -30.82
CA SER A 144 8.99 9.84 -30.96
C SER A 144 8.32 10.98 -30.20
N THR A 145 8.87 11.36 -29.05
CA THR A 145 8.37 12.48 -28.25
C THR A 145 9.17 13.75 -28.57
N PRO A 146 8.52 14.87 -28.94
CA PRO A 146 9.20 16.14 -29.18
C PRO A 146 10.03 16.57 -27.97
N ASN A 147 11.23 17.10 -28.21
CA ASN A 147 12.17 17.57 -27.19
C ASN A 147 12.73 16.50 -26.24
N VAL A 148 12.58 15.21 -26.56
CA VAL A 148 13.19 14.12 -25.78
C VAL A 148 14.28 13.44 -26.62
N VAL A 149 15.54 13.67 -26.24
CA VAL A 149 16.72 13.13 -26.95
C VAL A 149 16.89 11.63 -26.68
N GLY A 150 16.50 11.16 -25.49
CA GLY A 150 16.60 9.76 -25.12
C GLY A 150 16.19 9.50 -23.68
N VAL A 151 15.99 8.22 -23.37
CA VAL A 151 15.68 7.74 -22.02
C VAL A 151 16.85 6.92 -21.52
N LYS A 152 17.10 6.95 -20.22
CA LYS A 152 18.11 6.11 -19.61
C LYS A 152 17.70 5.74 -18.20
N SER A 153 17.78 4.45 -17.88
CA SER A 153 17.66 4.01 -16.49
C SER A 153 18.86 4.47 -15.66
N LEU A 154 18.58 5.08 -14.51
CA LEU A 154 19.60 5.53 -13.55
C LEU A 154 20.01 4.42 -12.57
N VAL A 155 19.07 3.54 -12.26
CA VAL A 155 19.22 2.47 -11.26
C VAL A 155 18.63 1.19 -11.86
N ALA A 156 19.11 0.04 -11.43
CA ALA A 156 18.51 -1.23 -11.82
C ALA A 156 17.05 -1.32 -11.30
N PRO A 157 16.12 -1.91 -12.09
CA PRO A 157 14.77 -2.17 -11.61
C PRO A 157 14.75 -2.99 -10.32
N THR A 158 13.82 -2.65 -9.43
CA THR A 158 13.62 -3.34 -8.15
C THR A 158 12.93 -4.69 -8.35
N LEU A 159 12.91 -5.53 -7.30
CA LEU A 159 12.02 -6.69 -7.27
C LEU A 159 10.58 -6.23 -7.05
N PRO A 160 9.58 -6.92 -7.62
CA PRO A 160 8.23 -6.82 -7.09
C PRO A 160 8.23 -7.26 -5.63
N LEU A 161 7.52 -6.52 -4.78
CA LEU A 161 7.33 -6.85 -3.38
C LEU A 161 5.88 -7.23 -3.19
N TYR A 162 5.65 -8.45 -2.76
CA TYR A 162 4.32 -8.96 -2.46
C TYR A 162 4.03 -8.83 -0.96
N PRO A 163 2.78 -8.58 -0.57
CA PRO A 163 2.44 -8.42 0.82
C PRO A 163 2.70 -9.73 1.58
N PRO A 164 3.30 -9.67 2.79
CA PRO A 164 3.52 -10.86 3.59
C PRO A 164 2.19 -11.45 4.07
N THR A 165 2.04 -12.78 3.91
CA THR A 165 0.82 -13.52 4.27
C THR A 165 0.93 -14.30 5.58
N GLY A 166 2.13 -14.42 6.17
CA GLY A 166 2.37 -15.14 7.43
C GLY A 166 2.18 -14.32 8.71
N ASP A 167 2.41 -14.97 9.87
CA ASP A 167 2.59 -14.33 11.20
C ASP A 167 1.49 -13.38 11.68
N CYS A 168 0.22 -13.66 11.35
CA CYS A 168 -0.90 -12.78 11.70
C CYS A 168 -0.63 -11.33 11.26
N PHE A 169 0.08 -11.13 10.14
CA PHE A 169 0.52 -9.81 9.66
C PHE A 169 -0.64 -8.81 9.60
N GLN A 170 -1.79 -9.24 9.07
CA GLN A 170 -3.00 -8.43 8.98
C GLN A 170 -3.48 -7.97 10.37
N TRP A 171 -3.45 -8.84 11.37
CA TRP A 171 -3.79 -8.48 12.74
C TRP A 171 -2.79 -7.50 13.35
N ARG A 172 -1.49 -7.68 13.10
CA ARG A 172 -0.47 -6.73 13.55
C ARG A 172 -0.66 -5.35 12.93
N VAL A 173 -1.01 -5.28 11.65
CA VAL A 173 -1.36 -4.02 10.96
C VAL A 173 -2.60 -3.38 11.61
N LEU A 174 -3.68 -4.16 11.84
CA LEU A 174 -4.89 -3.65 12.49
C LEU A 174 -4.62 -3.15 13.92
N SER A 175 -3.83 -3.87 14.71
CA SER A 175 -3.43 -3.45 16.06
C SER A 175 -2.58 -2.18 16.04
N HIS A 176 -1.70 -2.03 15.04
CA HIS A 176 -0.87 -0.86 14.86
C HIS A 176 -1.67 0.40 14.45
N LEU A 177 -2.81 0.24 13.77
CA LEU A 177 -3.73 1.33 13.42
C LEU A 177 -4.64 1.75 14.59
N ALA A 178 -4.60 1.06 15.72
CA ALA A 178 -5.44 1.37 16.87
C ALA A 178 -5.09 2.75 17.47
N PRO A 179 -6.09 3.54 17.93
CA PRO A 179 -5.86 4.89 18.46
C PRO A 179 -4.88 4.96 19.64
N ASN A 180 -4.87 3.92 20.49
CA ASN A 180 -4.04 3.87 21.70
C ASN A 180 -2.61 3.38 21.44
N PHE A 181 -2.15 3.35 20.19
CA PHE A 181 -0.82 2.81 19.86
C PHE A 181 0.32 3.61 20.49
N LEU A 182 0.19 4.94 20.61
CA LEU A 182 1.23 5.78 21.23
C LEU A 182 1.48 5.44 22.69
N SER A 183 0.45 5.18 23.49
CA SER A 183 0.63 4.97 24.94
C SER A 183 1.40 3.69 25.28
N MET A 184 1.48 2.74 24.33
CA MET A 184 2.23 1.48 24.48
C MET A 184 3.62 1.53 23.83
N MET A 185 4.05 2.70 23.32
CA MET A 185 5.28 2.78 22.53
C MET A 185 6.53 2.57 23.38
N ASN A 186 7.26 1.52 23.06
CA ASN A 186 8.63 1.31 23.50
C ASN A 186 9.50 0.94 22.28
N ALA A 187 10.78 0.66 22.49
CA ALA A 187 11.68 0.32 21.37
C ALA A 187 11.26 -0.96 20.63
N GLU A 188 10.75 -1.97 21.32
CA GLU A 188 10.29 -3.23 20.72
C GLU A 188 9.03 -3.02 19.88
N VAL A 189 8.06 -2.28 20.41
CA VAL A 189 6.80 -1.95 19.72
C VAL A 189 7.08 -1.09 18.49
N LEU A 190 7.97 -0.10 18.59
CA LEU A 190 8.35 0.73 17.44
C LEU A 190 9.05 -0.13 16.36
N ARG A 191 10.00 -0.98 16.73
CA ARG A 191 10.65 -1.92 15.79
C ARG A 191 9.62 -2.84 15.14
N GLY A 192 8.70 -3.41 15.93
CA GLY A 192 7.67 -4.31 15.47
C GLY A 192 6.67 -3.67 14.51
N ALA A 193 6.34 -2.39 14.70
CA ALA A 193 5.51 -1.61 13.81
C ALA A 193 6.24 -1.21 12.53
N LEU A 194 7.46 -0.70 12.63
CA LEU A 194 8.26 -0.34 11.45
C LEU A 194 8.60 -1.57 10.59
N ALA A 195 8.79 -2.73 11.21
CA ALA A 195 8.98 -4.00 10.51
C ALA A 195 7.78 -4.41 9.65
N LEU A 196 6.57 -3.89 9.91
CA LEU A 196 5.41 -4.16 9.04
C LEU A 196 5.56 -3.53 7.65
N TYR A 197 6.41 -2.50 7.53
CA TYR A 197 6.67 -1.79 6.27
C TYR A 197 7.91 -2.31 5.55
N ASP A 198 8.72 -3.17 6.17
CA ASP A 198 9.88 -3.78 5.53
C ASP A 198 9.49 -5.10 4.85
N TRP A 199 9.19 -5.03 3.55
CA TRP A 199 8.92 -6.21 2.72
C TRP A 199 10.16 -6.67 1.94
N THR A 200 11.29 -5.98 2.10
CA THR A 200 12.49 -6.16 1.27
C THR A 200 13.46 -7.21 1.80
N ASN A 201 13.30 -7.62 3.07
CA ASN A 201 14.24 -8.47 3.80
C ASN A 201 15.71 -7.98 3.74
N ASP A 202 15.91 -6.68 3.51
CA ASP A 202 17.23 -6.07 3.39
C ASP A 202 17.95 -6.08 4.75
N GLU A 203 19.21 -6.52 4.75
CA GLU A 203 20.06 -6.52 5.94
C GLU A 203 20.27 -5.09 6.46
N LEU A 204 20.33 -4.10 5.57
CA LEU A 204 20.46 -2.70 5.98
C LEU A 204 19.24 -2.22 6.77
N ASN A 205 18.03 -2.61 6.35
CA ASN A 205 16.80 -2.26 7.07
C ASN A 205 16.74 -2.97 8.43
N ARG A 206 17.08 -4.25 8.47
CA ARG A 206 17.18 -5.01 9.74
C ARG A 206 18.19 -4.38 10.70
N ARG A 207 19.35 -3.96 10.19
CA ARG A 207 20.36 -3.24 10.99
C ARG A 207 19.84 -1.91 11.52
N ARG A 208 19.19 -1.09 10.68
CA ARG A 208 18.57 0.19 11.10
C ARG A 208 17.52 -0.02 12.18
N LEU A 209 16.65 -1.02 12.02
CA LEU A 209 15.64 -1.37 13.02
C LEU A 209 16.29 -1.81 14.33
N ALA A 210 17.31 -2.67 14.28
CA ALA A 210 18.07 -3.08 15.46
C ALA A 210 18.80 -1.89 16.12
N GLY A 211 19.15 -0.86 15.34
CA GLY A 211 19.73 0.39 15.80
C GLY A 211 18.81 1.26 16.65
N ILE A 212 17.50 0.96 16.72
CA ILE A 212 16.59 1.62 17.66
C ILE A 212 16.82 1.03 19.04
N LEU A 213 17.46 1.76 19.95
CA LEU A 213 17.88 1.23 21.25
C LEU A 213 16.82 1.46 22.33
N ARG A 214 16.30 2.69 22.41
CA ARG A 214 15.34 3.10 23.45
C ARG A 214 14.29 4.01 22.85
N VAL A 215 13.07 3.92 23.36
CA VAL A 215 12.00 4.90 23.14
C VAL A 215 11.44 5.25 24.50
N SER A 216 11.39 6.54 24.82
CA SER A 216 10.77 7.05 26.03
C SER A 216 9.77 8.14 25.70
N GLN A 217 8.79 8.30 26.57
CA GLN A 217 7.73 9.28 26.42
C GLN A 217 7.63 10.12 27.68
N GLU A 218 7.43 11.41 27.50
CA GLU A 218 7.25 12.37 28.57
C GLU A 218 6.07 13.28 28.23
N LEU A 219 5.15 13.46 29.18
CA LEU A 219 4.04 14.40 29.02
C LEU A 219 4.59 15.83 29.11
N LEU A 220 4.20 16.67 28.16
CA LEU A 220 4.51 18.09 28.13
C LEU A 220 3.24 18.90 28.35
N GLU A 221 3.39 20.01 29.06
CA GLU A 221 2.39 21.06 29.15
C GLU A 221 3.05 22.38 28.72
N GLU A 222 2.55 22.98 27.65
CA GLU A 222 3.05 24.25 27.12
C GLU A 222 1.92 25.29 27.14
N VAL A 223 2.19 26.49 27.62
CA VAL A 223 1.23 27.60 27.57
C VAL A 223 1.37 28.32 26.24
N SER A 224 0.31 28.31 25.42
CA SER A 224 0.28 28.96 24.12
C SER A 224 -1.03 29.72 23.96
N GLY A 225 -0.98 31.02 23.62
CA GLY A 225 -2.19 31.81 23.38
C GLY A 225 -3.15 31.94 24.58
N GLY A 226 -2.65 31.79 25.81
CA GLY A 226 -3.47 31.89 27.03
C GLY A 226 -4.16 30.60 27.46
N SER A 227 -3.96 29.48 26.74
CA SER A 227 -4.41 28.15 27.15
C SER A 227 -3.23 27.21 27.40
N VAL A 228 -3.44 26.21 28.25
CA VAL A 228 -2.49 25.11 28.47
C VAL A 228 -2.74 24.06 27.38
N GLU A 229 -1.74 23.83 26.54
CA GLU A 229 -1.74 22.76 25.55
C GLU A 229 -0.96 21.57 26.08
N ARG A 230 -1.55 20.37 25.96
CA ARG A 230 -0.89 19.12 26.34
C ARG A 230 -0.21 18.49 25.12
N GLY A 231 0.95 17.89 25.37
CA GLY A 231 1.70 17.17 24.36
C GLY A 231 2.45 15.99 24.92
N VAL A 232 3.04 15.20 24.02
CA VAL A 232 3.94 14.11 24.38
C VAL A 232 5.26 14.31 23.63
N LEU A 233 6.34 14.38 24.40
CA LEU A 233 7.70 14.28 23.89
C LEU A 233 8.06 12.82 23.74
N ILE A 234 8.32 12.40 22.52
CA ILE A 234 8.83 11.08 22.18
C ILE A 234 10.33 11.22 21.96
N GLU A 235 11.12 10.61 22.83
CA GLU A 235 12.57 10.56 22.69
C GLU A 235 13.00 9.18 22.22
N VAL A 236 13.68 9.12 21.08
CA VAL A 236 14.18 7.89 20.46
C VAL A 236 15.71 7.90 20.50
N THR A 237 16.30 6.91 21.15
CA THR A 237 17.75 6.70 21.18
C THR A 237 18.15 5.75 20.08
N LEU A 238 19.06 6.18 19.20
CA LEU A 238 19.54 5.41 18.05
C LEU A 238 21.04 5.12 18.19
N ASP A 239 21.48 3.94 17.73
CA ASP A 239 22.89 3.67 17.44
C ASP A 239 23.25 4.21 16.06
N SER A 240 24.06 5.26 15.99
CA SER A 240 24.46 5.88 14.72
C SER A 240 25.26 4.93 13.81
N HIS A 241 25.93 3.91 14.37
CA HIS A 241 26.65 2.91 13.57
C HIS A 241 25.72 1.95 12.84
N ALA A 242 24.44 1.88 13.20
CA ALA A 242 23.44 1.09 12.50
C ALA A 242 22.98 1.74 11.18
N PHE A 243 23.29 3.02 10.98
CA PHE A 243 22.87 3.82 9.84
C PHE A 243 24.06 4.12 8.91
N ALA A 244 23.78 4.49 7.66
CA ALA A 244 24.82 4.80 6.67
C ALA A 244 25.56 6.13 6.93
N GLY A 245 25.08 6.94 7.89
CA GLY A 245 25.65 8.22 8.28
C GLY A 245 24.59 9.18 8.86
N GLU A 246 25.00 10.40 9.15
CA GLU A 246 24.12 11.43 9.76
C GLU A 246 22.91 11.76 8.89
N GLY A 247 23.07 11.79 7.56
CA GLY A 247 21.96 12.05 6.63
C GLY A 247 20.89 10.96 6.68
N ASP A 248 21.27 9.69 6.87
CA ASP A 248 20.34 8.57 7.01
C ASP A 248 19.56 8.68 8.34
N VAL A 249 20.25 9.05 9.42
CA VAL A 249 19.62 9.31 10.74
C VAL A 249 18.64 10.48 10.66
N MET A 250 19.01 11.58 9.99
CA MET A 250 18.13 12.75 9.86
C MET A 250 16.89 12.45 9.03
N LEU A 251 17.05 11.75 7.89
CA LEU A 251 15.92 11.32 7.07
C LEU A 251 15.00 10.36 7.83
N PHE A 252 15.58 9.40 8.53
CA PHE A 252 14.84 8.48 9.38
C PHE A 252 14.07 9.22 10.47
N GLY A 253 14.68 10.23 11.09
CA GLY A 253 14.02 11.07 12.08
C GLY A 253 12.87 11.90 11.53
N GLU A 254 13.00 12.46 10.33
CA GLU A 254 11.91 13.15 9.65
C GLU A 254 10.74 12.21 9.32
N LEU A 255 11.03 10.98 8.90
CA LEU A 255 9.99 9.96 8.68
C LEU A 255 9.29 9.59 9.99
N LEU A 256 10.04 9.38 11.07
CA LEU A 256 9.48 9.14 12.40
C LEU A 256 8.63 10.32 12.89
N HIS A 257 9.06 11.55 12.63
CA HIS A 257 8.32 12.74 13.01
C HIS A 257 6.93 12.75 12.35
N ARG A 258 6.85 12.47 11.05
CA ARG A 258 5.59 12.36 10.31
C ARG A 258 4.76 11.16 10.74
N PHE A 259 5.41 10.03 11.02
CA PHE A 259 4.76 8.83 11.53
C PHE A 259 4.06 9.09 12.86
N PHE A 260 4.75 9.68 13.84
CA PHE A 260 4.13 10.00 15.13
C PHE A 260 3.07 11.10 15.04
N ALA A 261 3.16 11.99 14.05
CA ALA A 261 2.12 12.99 13.79
C ALA A 261 0.76 12.35 13.41
N GLN A 262 0.76 11.16 12.78
CA GLN A 262 -0.49 10.45 12.44
C GLN A 262 -1.23 9.90 13.67
N TYR A 263 -0.52 9.69 14.78
CA TYR A 263 -1.07 9.23 16.04
C TYR A 263 -1.44 10.37 17.00
N ALA A 264 -1.12 11.62 16.66
CA ALA A 264 -1.51 12.75 17.50
C ALA A 264 -3.05 12.79 17.63
N GLU A 265 -3.54 12.82 18.85
CA GLU A 265 -4.97 13.05 19.11
C GLU A 265 -5.32 14.53 18.88
N ILE A 266 -6.61 14.83 18.70
CA ILE A 266 -7.08 16.22 18.48
C ILE A 266 -6.61 17.17 19.59
N ASN A 267 -6.55 16.67 20.83
CA ASN A 267 -6.24 17.46 22.01
C ASN A 267 -4.77 17.37 22.45
N LEU A 268 -3.92 16.71 21.67
CA LEU A 268 -2.54 16.40 22.07
C LEU A 268 -1.56 16.66 20.93
N PHE A 269 -0.53 17.46 21.16
CA PHE A 269 0.56 17.60 20.20
C PHE A 269 1.67 16.57 20.43
N THR A 270 2.36 16.16 19.39
CA THR A 270 3.54 15.30 19.48
C THR A 270 4.81 16.10 19.20
N LYS A 271 5.90 15.75 19.88
CA LYS A 271 7.23 16.31 19.67
C LYS A 271 8.23 15.17 19.62
N LEU A 272 9.11 15.17 18.63
CA LEU A 272 10.14 14.12 18.49
C LEU A 272 11.51 14.69 18.87
N SER A 273 12.28 13.89 19.61
CA SER A 273 13.70 14.09 19.84
C SER A 273 14.46 12.80 19.56
N ILE A 274 15.57 12.88 18.84
CA ILE A 274 16.47 11.75 18.59
C ILE A 274 17.79 11.99 19.29
N VAL A 275 18.24 10.99 20.05
CA VAL A 275 19.55 10.96 20.69
C VAL A 275 20.42 9.94 19.98
N SER A 276 21.50 10.40 19.34
CA SER A 276 22.39 9.53 18.56
C SER A 276 23.61 9.09 19.37
N LEU A 277 23.74 7.80 19.64
CA LEU A 277 24.92 7.21 20.28
C LEU A 277 25.97 6.82 19.23
N PRO A 278 27.28 6.96 19.54
CA PRO A 278 27.86 7.34 20.84
C PRO A 278 28.00 8.85 21.04
N SER A 279 27.73 9.67 20.02
CA SER A 279 27.97 11.12 20.04
C SER A 279 27.13 11.89 21.07
N GLN A 280 26.05 11.28 21.59
CA GLN A 280 25.05 11.90 22.47
C GLN A 280 24.44 13.19 21.92
N THR A 281 24.49 13.38 20.60
CA THR A 281 23.85 14.52 19.95
C THR A 281 22.34 14.36 20.02
N ARG A 282 21.66 15.41 20.52
CA ARG A 282 20.21 15.46 20.63
C ARG A 282 19.66 16.38 19.56
N THR A 283 18.87 15.82 18.66
CA THR A 283 18.21 16.53 17.56
C THR A 283 16.72 16.57 17.83
N GLY A 284 16.11 17.75 17.79
CA GLY A 284 14.68 17.93 18.02
C GLY A 284 13.94 18.32 16.74
N TRP A 285 12.72 17.82 16.59
CA TRP A 285 11.78 18.23 15.54
C TRP A 285 10.72 19.18 16.12
N PRO A 286 10.10 20.03 15.27
CA PRO A 286 9.02 20.91 15.71
C PRO A 286 7.82 20.12 16.24
N ARG A 287 6.89 20.82 16.92
CA ARG A 287 5.63 20.23 17.36
C ARG A 287 4.74 19.88 16.15
N SER A 288 4.06 18.75 16.23
CA SER A 288 3.06 18.31 15.25
C SER A 288 1.71 18.10 15.94
N LYS A 289 0.64 18.57 15.29
CA LYS A 289 -0.75 18.28 15.68
C LYS A 289 -1.44 17.61 14.51
N ALA A 290 -2.27 16.61 14.80
CA ALA A 290 -3.11 16.03 13.75
C ALA A 290 -4.10 17.07 13.26
N GLN A 291 -4.00 17.45 11.99
CA GLN A 291 -5.09 18.10 11.27
C GLN A 291 -6.04 16.98 10.81
N ARG A 292 -6.79 16.37 11.73
CA ARG A 292 -7.93 15.57 11.29
C ARG A 292 -9.00 16.55 10.80
N ALA A 293 -9.49 16.33 9.57
CA ALA A 293 -10.73 16.96 9.16
C ALA A 293 -11.81 16.59 10.21
N PRO A 294 -12.59 17.54 10.72
CA PRO A 294 -13.78 17.17 11.50
C PRO A 294 -14.61 16.25 10.60
N LEU A 295 -14.95 15.07 11.13
CA LEU A 295 -15.85 14.12 10.48
C LEU A 295 -17.17 14.81 10.11
#